data_AF-A0A9E5KTC7-F1
#
_entry.id   AF-A0A9E5KTC7-F1
#
_cell.length_a   1.000
_cell.length_b   1.000
_cell.length_c   1.000
_cell.angle_alpha   90.00
_cell.angle_beta   90.00
_cell.angle_gamma   90.00
#
_symmetry.space_group_name_H-M   'P 1'
#
loop_
_entity.id
_entity.type
_entity.pdbx_description
1 polymer ?
#
loop_
_entity_poly.entity_id
_entity_poly.type
_entity_poly.pdbx_seq_one_letter_code
_entity_poly.pdbx_strand_id
1 'polypeptide(L)'
;MKKVILYAFLLSAILLFGGCRGSDTSQSASPVNPAEQEFIDYLGTTNTTGFIIQKDGEIVFEKYWRNGDKAANIASAGKSVCSVLVGIAVDEGYLRLDDKISDYIGNGFSDMSTELENTITVESLLTMTSGLDDTLHESYVPNSGWQYSDAWNLLFNVLKEATGQDIESYAEQVLLSKLGMDDSYYKSSKSSST
;
A
#
# COMPACT_ATOMS: atom_id res chain seq x y z
N MET A 1 -15.32 -7.10 -46.98
CA MET A 1 -16.38 -6.39 -47.74
C MET A 1 -17.68 -6.43 -46.94
N LYS A 2 -18.28 -5.26 -46.69
CA LYS A 2 -19.65 -4.99 -46.17
C LYS A 2 -19.88 -5.38 -44.70
N LYS A 3 -20.51 -4.58 -43.83
CA LYS A 3 -21.09 -3.22 -43.87
C LYS A 3 -21.30 -2.78 -42.41
N VAL A 4 -21.18 -1.47 -42.20
CA VAL A 4 -21.57 -0.68 -41.02
C VAL A 4 -23.05 -0.89 -40.67
N ILE A 5 -23.39 -0.92 -39.36
CA ILE A 5 -24.66 -0.38 -38.84
C ILE A 5 -24.34 0.51 -37.64
N LEU A 6 -24.78 1.75 -37.79
CA LEU A 6 -24.69 2.92 -36.92
C LEU A 6 -25.99 2.98 -36.10
N TYR A 7 -25.93 3.10 -34.78
CA TYR A 7 -27.05 3.61 -33.99
C TYR A 7 -26.67 4.96 -33.39
N ALA A 8 -27.12 5.99 -34.08
CA ALA A 8 -27.18 7.35 -33.58
C ALA A 8 -28.46 7.50 -32.75
N PHE A 9 -28.32 8.00 -31.52
CA PHE A 9 -29.33 8.89 -30.94
C PHE A 9 -28.59 10.14 -30.44
N LEU A 10 -28.75 11.21 -31.23
CA LEU A 10 -28.46 12.57 -30.83
C LEU A 10 -29.44 12.97 -29.72
N LEU A 11 -28.90 13.56 -28.66
CA LEU A 11 -29.47 14.79 -28.12
C LEU A 11 -28.33 15.76 -27.89
N SER A 12 -28.39 16.82 -28.69
CA SER A 12 -27.47 17.92 -28.82
C SER A 12 -27.50 18.85 -27.60
N ALA A 13 -26.32 19.23 -27.12
CA ALA A 13 -26.04 20.61 -26.75
C ALA A 13 -24.58 20.90 -27.13
N ILE A 14 -24.41 21.40 -28.35
CA ILE A 14 -23.17 22.04 -28.80
C ILE A 14 -23.18 23.46 -28.25
N LEU A 15 -22.18 23.82 -27.45
CA LEU A 15 -21.69 25.19 -27.38
C LEU A 15 -20.20 25.17 -27.77
N LEU A 16 -19.97 25.51 -29.04
CA LEU A 16 -18.67 25.88 -29.56
C LEU A 16 -18.33 27.29 -29.03
N PHE A 17 -17.23 27.41 -28.30
CA PHE A 17 -16.39 28.59 -28.39
C PHE A 17 -14.95 28.12 -28.57
N GLY A 18 -14.38 28.44 -29.73
CA GLY A 18 -12.94 28.41 -29.93
C GLY A 18 -12.28 29.59 -29.23
N GLY A 19 -11.05 29.40 -28.79
CA GLY A 19 -10.21 30.47 -28.26
C GLY A 19 -8.91 29.94 -27.65
N CYS A 20 -7.78 30.28 -28.25
CA CYS A 20 -6.45 30.06 -27.68
C CYS A 20 -6.25 30.86 -26.39
N ARG A 21 -5.50 30.24 -25.45
CA ARG A 21 -4.59 30.86 -24.47
C ARG A 21 -5.22 31.62 -23.29
N GLY A 22 -4.86 31.19 -22.07
CA GLY A 22 -5.02 31.97 -20.85
C GLY A 22 -5.48 31.13 -19.67
N SER A 23 -4.65 31.07 -18.63
CA SER A 23 -4.95 30.56 -17.30
C SER A 23 -6.25 31.14 -16.74
N ASP A 24 -7.19 30.25 -16.38
CA ASP A 24 -8.17 30.37 -15.28
C ASP A 24 -9.25 29.31 -15.49
N THR A 25 -9.03 28.09 -14.99
CA THR A 25 -10.11 27.11 -14.84
C THR A 25 -10.89 27.44 -13.57
N SER A 26 -11.77 28.44 -13.63
CA SER A 26 -13.00 28.38 -12.86
C SER A 26 -13.89 27.33 -13.54
N GLN A 27 -13.67 26.06 -13.19
CA GLN A 27 -14.66 25.02 -13.46
C GLN A 27 -15.94 25.47 -12.76
N SER A 28 -16.94 25.90 -13.53
CA SER A 28 -18.28 26.10 -12.99
C SER A 28 -18.78 24.71 -12.58
N ALA A 29 -18.60 24.38 -11.30
CA ALA A 29 -19.01 23.11 -10.75
C ALA A 29 -20.50 22.91 -11.08
N SER A 30 -20.79 21.84 -11.84
CA SER A 30 -22.17 21.36 -11.90
C SER A 30 -22.64 21.13 -10.47
N PRO A 31 -23.90 21.42 -10.13
CA PRO A 31 -24.38 21.20 -8.77
C PRO A 31 -24.13 19.75 -8.38
N VAL A 32 -23.37 19.56 -7.30
CA VAL A 32 -23.10 18.26 -6.70
C VAL A 32 -24.44 17.56 -6.50
N ASN A 33 -24.56 16.30 -6.94
CA ASN A 33 -25.78 15.53 -6.74
C ASN A 33 -26.07 15.48 -5.22
N PRO A 34 -27.32 15.69 -4.76
CA PRO A 34 -27.67 15.61 -3.34
C PRO A 34 -27.10 14.38 -2.61
N ALA A 35 -27.08 13.21 -3.27
CA ALA A 35 -26.51 12.00 -2.71
C ALA A 35 -24.98 12.06 -2.54
N GLU A 36 -24.28 12.71 -3.46
CA GLU A 36 -22.83 12.94 -3.36
C GLU A 36 -22.53 13.91 -2.23
N GLN A 37 -23.32 14.98 -2.08
CA GLN A 37 -23.16 15.92 -0.97
C GLN A 37 -23.42 15.24 0.38
N GLU A 38 -24.46 14.41 0.48
CA GLU A 38 -24.75 13.62 1.68
C GLU A 38 -23.58 12.69 2.06
N PHE A 39 -22.97 12.03 1.08
CA PHE A 39 -21.79 11.19 1.31
C PHE A 39 -20.56 11.99 1.76
N ILE A 40 -20.31 13.14 1.12
CA ILE A 40 -19.22 14.06 1.50
C ILE A 40 -19.41 14.55 2.94
N ASP A 41 -20.64 14.90 3.31
CA ASP A 41 -20.97 15.35 4.65
C ASP A 41 -20.78 14.22 5.67
N TYR A 42 -21.22 13.00 5.33
CA TYR A 42 -20.97 11.81 6.13
C TYR A 42 -19.47 11.59 6.38
N LEU A 43 -18.62 11.62 5.35
CA LEU A 43 -17.15 11.52 5.50
C LEU A 43 -16.59 12.60 6.43
N GLY A 44 -17.14 13.82 6.38
CA GLY A 44 -16.80 14.90 7.28
C GLY A 44 -17.03 14.56 8.77
N THR A 45 -18.00 13.69 9.07
CA THR A 45 -18.36 13.26 10.44
C THR A 45 -17.57 12.03 10.95
N THR A 46 -16.91 11.25 10.08
CA THR A 46 -16.28 9.96 10.44
C THR A 46 -14.79 10.03 10.75
N ASN A 47 -14.26 11.20 11.15
CA ASN A 47 -12.82 11.44 11.31
C ASN A 47 -11.97 11.17 10.05
N THR A 48 -12.58 11.10 8.87
CA THR A 48 -11.87 10.98 7.59
C THR A 48 -10.91 12.17 7.43
N THR A 49 -9.66 11.90 7.08
CA THR A 49 -8.65 12.94 6.81
C THR A 49 -8.47 13.13 5.30
N GLY A 50 -8.56 12.07 4.51
CA GLY A 50 -8.52 12.13 3.05
C GLY A 50 -9.36 11.03 2.44
N PHE A 51 -9.96 11.30 1.29
CA PHE A 51 -10.69 10.33 0.50
C PHE A 51 -10.48 10.61 -0.98
N ILE A 52 -10.10 9.57 -1.74
CA ILE A 52 -9.77 9.67 -3.16
C ILE A 52 -10.47 8.52 -3.88
N ILE A 53 -11.04 8.80 -5.06
CA ILE A 53 -11.49 7.80 -6.02
C ILE A 53 -10.68 8.00 -7.30
N GLN A 54 -9.99 6.95 -7.71
CA GLN A 54 -9.30 6.89 -8.99
C GLN A 54 -10.01 5.88 -9.90
N LYS A 55 -10.16 6.23 -11.17
CA LYS A 55 -10.70 5.35 -12.20
C LYS A 55 -9.88 5.52 -13.48
N ASP A 56 -9.43 4.41 -14.06
CA ASP A 56 -8.67 4.39 -15.32
C ASP A 56 -7.42 5.30 -15.30
N GLY A 57 -6.76 5.39 -14.13
CA GLY A 57 -5.57 6.23 -13.92
C GLY A 57 -5.87 7.69 -13.57
N GLU A 58 -7.12 8.14 -13.67
CA GLU A 58 -7.51 9.51 -13.38
C GLU A 58 -8.20 9.64 -12.02
N ILE A 59 -7.87 10.71 -11.27
CA ILE A 59 -8.60 11.07 -10.05
C ILE A 59 -9.95 11.65 -10.48
N VAL A 60 -11.03 10.95 -10.15
CA VAL A 60 -12.40 11.39 -10.46
C VAL A 60 -13.06 12.08 -9.27
N PHE A 61 -12.51 11.90 -8.08
CA PHE A 61 -12.90 12.60 -6.86
C PHE A 61 -11.73 12.60 -5.87
N GLU A 62 -11.47 13.73 -5.24
CA GLU A 62 -10.63 13.80 -4.05
C GLU A 62 -11.13 14.87 -3.08
N LYS A 63 -11.03 14.59 -1.79
CA LYS A 63 -11.31 15.57 -0.75
C LYS A 63 -10.52 15.28 0.51
N TYR A 64 -10.01 16.35 1.11
CA TYR A 64 -9.20 16.30 2.32
C TYR A 64 -9.84 17.13 3.43
N TRP A 65 -9.66 16.66 4.65
CA TRP A 65 -10.08 17.28 5.91
C TRP A 65 -8.92 17.18 6.90
N ARG A 66 -8.88 18.04 7.92
CA ARG A 66 -7.97 17.88 9.08
C ARG A 66 -6.48 17.73 8.69
N ASN A 67 -6.02 18.44 7.64
CA ASN A 67 -4.68 18.33 7.05
C ASN A 67 -4.34 16.94 6.48
N GLY A 68 -5.33 16.19 5.97
CA GLY A 68 -5.10 14.88 5.36
C GLY A 68 -4.43 14.91 3.99
N ASP A 69 -4.05 16.09 3.51
CA ASP A 69 -3.15 16.32 2.38
C ASP A 69 -1.66 16.16 2.77
N LYS A 70 -1.36 15.90 4.05
CA LYS A 70 0.00 15.65 4.56
C LYS A 70 0.24 14.18 4.86
N ALA A 71 1.51 13.76 4.89
CA ALA A 71 1.90 12.45 5.37
C ALA A 71 1.30 12.12 6.75
N ALA A 72 0.77 10.90 6.87
CA ALA A 72 0.16 10.38 8.08
C ALA A 72 0.58 8.93 8.31
N ASN A 73 0.46 8.47 9.55
CA ASN A 73 0.70 7.06 9.85
C ASN A 73 -0.42 6.19 9.24
N ILE A 74 -0.06 5.37 8.25
CA ILE A 74 -0.98 4.47 7.54
C ILE A 74 -1.18 3.11 8.23
N ALA A 75 -0.53 2.90 9.38
CA ALA A 75 -0.56 1.69 10.18
C ALA A 75 -0.37 0.43 9.31
N SER A 76 -1.28 -0.53 9.39
CA SER A 76 -1.15 -1.82 8.71
C SER A 76 -1.28 -1.73 7.18
N ALA A 77 -1.73 -0.60 6.60
CA ALA A 77 -1.63 -0.41 5.15
C ALA A 77 -0.15 -0.40 4.67
N GLY A 78 0.79 -0.08 5.56
CA GLY A 78 2.23 -0.21 5.30
C GLY A 78 2.70 -1.65 5.06
N LYS A 79 1.93 -2.65 5.52
CA LYS A 79 2.20 -4.06 5.24
C LYS A 79 2.10 -4.36 3.74
N SER A 80 1.10 -3.79 3.06
CA SER A 80 0.96 -3.93 1.60
C SER A 80 2.14 -3.33 0.84
N VAL A 81 2.64 -2.16 1.26
CA VAL A 81 3.81 -1.51 0.65
C VAL A 81 5.05 -2.39 0.79
N CYS A 82 5.29 -2.92 1.99
CA CYS A 82 6.42 -3.82 2.22
C CYS A 82 6.27 -5.15 1.48
N SER A 83 5.07 -5.72 1.36
CA SER A 83 4.84 -6.92 0.53
C SER A 83 5.22 -6.68 -0.94
N VAL A 84 5.00 -5.47 -1.46
CA VAL A 84 5.51 -5.08 -2.79
C VAL A 84 7.04 -5.05 -2.80
N LEU A 85 7.69 -4.50 -1.76
CA LEU A 85 9.16 -4.52 -1.65
C LEU A 85 9.72 -5.95 -1.58
N VAL A 86 9.06 -6.86 -0.85
CA VAL A 86 9.42 -8.29 -0.85
C VAL A 86 9.28 -8.89 -2.24
N GLY A 87 8.19 -8.58 -2.96
CA GLY A 87 8.00 -9.02 -4.34
C GLY A 87 9.08 -8.52 -5.29
N ILE A 88 9.51 -7.26 -5.14
CA ILE A 88 10.64 -6.70 -5.91
C ILE A 88 11.94 -7.41 -5.55
N ALA A 89 12.22 -7.65 -4.27
CA ALA A 89 13.42 -8.37 -3.84
C ALA A 89 13.46 -9.82 -4.35
N VAL A 90 12.31 -10.47 -4.51
CA VAL A 90 12.19 -11.77 -5.19
C VAL A 90 12.54 -11.66 -6.67
N ASP A 91 12.00 -10.66 -7.37
CA ASP A 91 12.26 -10.45 -8.81
C ASP A 91 13.72 -10.10 -9.09
N GLU A 92 14.36 -9.34 -8.19
CA GLU A 92 15.79 -9.00 -8.23
C GLU A 92 16.70 -10.17 -7.82
N GLY A 93 16.13 -11.26 -7.28
CA GLY A 93 16.86 -12.46 -6.89
C GLY A 93 17.59 -12.35 -5.55
N TYR A 94 17.24 -11.38 -4.70
CA TYR A 94 17.82 -11.23 -3.35
C TYR A 94 17.29 -12.27 -2.36
N LEU A 95 16.06 -12.74 -2.55
CA LEU A 95 15.41 -13.74 -1.70
C LEU A 95 14.39 -14.57 -2.49
N ARG A 96 13.94 -15.69 -1.92
CA ARG A 96 12.84 -16.51 -2.45
C ARG A 96 11.73 -16.64 -1.43
N LEU A 97 10.51 -16.89 -1.90
CA LEU A 97 9.33 -17.09 -1.05
C LEU A 97 9.46 -18.33 -0.13
N ASP A 98 10.18 -19.35 -0.59
CA ASP A 98 10.40 -20.61 0.12
C ASP A 98 11.64 -20.60 1.02
N ASP A 99 12.39 -19.50 1.08
CA ASP A 99 13.49 -19.36 2.03
C ASP A 99 12.97 -19.30 3.45
N LYS A 100 13.74 -19.89 4.37
CA LYS A 100 13.41 -19.85 5.79
C LYS A 100 13.73 -18.47 6.33
N ILE A 101 12.93 -18.00 7.27
CA ILE A 101 13.23 -16.74 7.96
C ILE A 101 14.59 -16.81 8.67
N SER A 102 14.92 -17.99 9.22
CA SER A 102 16.19 -18.25 9.89
C SER A 102 17.42 -18.19 8.98
N ASP A 103 17.26 -18.35 7.66
CA ASP A 103 18.39 -18.20 6.71
C ASP A 103 18.88 -16.73 6.65
N TYR A 104 18.02 -15.77 7.02
CA TYR A 104 18.33 -14.34 7.02
C TYR A 104 18.67 -13.80 8.40
N ILE A 105 17.85 -14.11 9.42
CA ILE A 105 17.97 -13.47 10.75
C ILE A 105 18.49 -14.42 11.84
N GLY A 106 18.87 -15.65 11.46
CA GLY A 106 19.28 -16.71 12.38
C GLY A 106 18.10 -17.36 13.11
N ASN A 107 18.42 -18.34 13.96
CA ASN A 107 17.43 -19.00 14.82
C ASN A 107 17.25 -18.28 16.16
N GLY A 108 16.16 -18.58 16.86
CA GLY A 108 15.81 -18.02 18.17
C GLY A 108 15.11 -16.67 18.09
N PHE A 109 14.44 -16.39 16.97
CA PHE A 109 13.59 -15.21 16.84
C PHE A 109 12.19 -15.43 17.46
N SER A 110 11.87 -16.68 17.81
CA SER A 110 10.62 -17.09 18.47
C SER A 110 10.89 -18.01 19.66
N ASP A 111 9.84 -18.35 20.41
CA ASP A 111 9.89 -19.38 21.45
C ASP A 111 9.64 -20.81 20.93
N MET A 112 9.36 -20.97 19.63
CA MET A 112 9.17 -22.27 19.00
C MET A 112 10.44 -23.11 19.10
N SER A 113 10.26 -24.43 19.05
CA SER A 113 11.40 -25.33 18.82
C SER A 113 12.11 -24.96 17.50
N THR A 114 13.44 -25.12 17.46
CA THR A 114 14.22 -24.85 16.24
C THR A 114 13.72 -25.66 15.02
N GLU A 115 13.13 -26.83 15.25
CA GLU A 115 12.51 -27.62 14.19
C GLU A 115 11.31 -26.89 13.57
N LEU A 116 10.37 -26.41 14.39
CA LEU A 116 9.20 -25.66 13.93
C LEU A 116 9.58 -24.28 13.37
N GLU A 117 10.47 -23.56 14.05
CA GLU A 117 10.94 -22.23 13.62
C GLU A 117 11.54 -22.29 12.21
N ASN A 118 12.28 -23.35 11.88
CA ASN A 118 12.87 -23.58 10.56
C ASN A 118 11.86 -24.00 9.48
N THR A 119 10.58 -24.16 9.80
CA THR A 119 9.50 -24.35 8.82
C THR A 119 8.81 -23.04 8.42
N ILE A 120 9.11 -21.94 9.11
CA ILE A 120 8.56 -20.62 8.79
C ILE A 120 9.36 -20.03 7.64
N THR A 121 8.67 -19.73 6.53
CA THR A 121 9.27 -19.13 5.34
C THR A 121 8.88 -17.68 5.16
N VAL A 122 9.49 -17.01 4.17
CA VAL A 122 9.07 -15.68 3.71
C VAL A 122 7.58 -15.68 3.34
N GLU A 123 7.12 -16.71 2.63
CA GLU A 123 5.71 -16.89 2.30
C GLU A 123 4.85 -16.98 3.56
N SER A 124 5.24 -17.77 4.56
CA SER A 124 4.49 -17.91 5.81
C SER A 124 4.21 -16.57 6.51
N LEU A 125 5.16 -15.63 6.45
CA LEU A 125 4.95 -14.28 6.99
C LEU A 125 4.02 -13.45 6.10
N LEU A 126 4.23 -13.46 4.79
CA LEU A 126 3.39 -12.72 3.83
C LEU A 126 1.91 -13.15 3.87
N THR A 127 1.65 -14.43 4.11
CA THR A 127 0.31 -15.02 4.16
C THR A 127 -0.29 -15.05 5.55
N MET A 128 0.45 -14.63 6.60
CA MET A 128 0.02 -14.67 8.00
C MET A 128 -0.28 -16.10 8.48
N THR A 129 0.56 -17.06 8.06
CA THR A 129 0.46 -18.49 8.38
C THR A 129 1.68 -18.99 9.17
N SER A 130 2.46 -18.10 9.80
CA SER A 130 3.69 -18.47 10.51
C SER A 130 3.47 -19.27 11.80
N GLY A 131 2.25 -19.32 12.33
CA GLY A 131 1.99 -19.93 13.63
C GLY A 131 2.36 -19.05 14.83
N LEU A 132 2.84 -17.82 14.62
CA LEU A 132 3.29 -16.91 15.67
C LEU A 132 2.26 -15.84 16.01
N ASP A 133 2.15 -15.48 17.29
CA ASP A 133 1.38 -14.31 17.73
C ASP A 133 2.19 -12.99 17.67
N ASP A 134 1.59 -11.88 18.09
CA ASP A 134 2.20 -10.54 18.09
C ASP A 134 3.44 -10.42 18.99
N THR A 135 3.64 -11.39 19.89
CA THR A 135 4.76 -11.47 20.82
C THR A 135 5.79 -12.52 20.43
N LEU A 136 5.67 -13.08 19.21
CA LEU A 136 6.51 -14.14 18.66
C LEU A 136 6.46 -15.45 19.47
N HIS A 137 5.35 -15.69 20.18
CA HIS A 137 5.10 -16.99 20.82
C HIS A 137 4.34 -17.93 19.87
N GLU A 138 4.58 -19.24 20.01
CA GLU A 138 3.85 -20.29 19.31
C GLU A 138 2.35 -20.23 19.63
N SER A 139 1.54 -20.01 18.61
CA SER A 139 0.09 -20.06 18.68
C SER A 139 -0.48 -21.33 18.03
N TYR A 140 0.10 -21.76 16.91
CA TYR A 140 -0.23 -23.01 16.22
C TYR A 140 0.93 -23.47 15.35
N VAL A 141 0.84 -24.69 14.81
CA VAL A 141 1.86 -25.25 13.92
C VAL A 141 2.00 -24.38 12.66
N PRO A 142 3.22 -23.94 12.28
CA PRO A 142 3.41 -23.15 11.07
C PRO A 142 2.78 -23.79 9.83
N ASN A 143 2.15 -22.95 9.01
CA ASN A 143 1.46 -23.30 7.77
C ASN A 143 0.19 -24.18 7.93
N SER A 144 -0.28 -24.46 9.16
CA SER A 144 -1.49 -25.26 9.40
C SER A 144 -2.76 -24.42 9.63
N GLY A 145 -2.66 -23.09 9.60
CA GLY A 145 -3.74 -22.17 9.97
C GLY A 145 -3.43 -20.74 9.52
N TRP A 146 -4.29 -19.80 9.92
CA TRP A 146 -4.14 -18.39 9.60
C TRP A 146 -4.41 -17.56 10.85
N GLN A 147 -3.55 -16.58 11.11
CA GLN A 147 -3.73 -15.62 12.21
C GLN A 147 -3.09 -14.30 11.83
N TYR A 148 -3.85 -13.23 11.92
CA TYR A 148 -3.30 -11.88 11.82
C TYR A 148 -2.29 -11.65 12.94
N SER A 149 -1.04 -11.34 12.58
CA SER A 149 0.07 -11.27 13.52
C SER A 149 1.10 -10.22 13.12
N ASP A 150 1.63 -9.49 14.08
CA ASP A 150 2.76 -8.58 13.91
C ASP A 150 4.11 -9.31 13.78
N ALA A 151 4.14 -10.66 13.84
CA ALA A 151 5.29 -11.46 13.39
C ALA A 151 5.67 -11.16 11.93
N TRP A 152 4.72 -10.68 11.12
CA TRP A 152 4.98 -10.16 9.76
C TRP A 152 6.10 -9.10 9.73
N ASN A 153 6.30 -8.34 10.81
CA ASN A 153 7.36 -7.31 10.89
C ASN A 153 8.79 -7.88 10.79
N LEU A 154 8.98 -9.20 10.97
CA LEU A 154 10.27 -9.85 10.71
C LEU A 154 10.73 -9.69 9.26
N LEU A 155 9.80 -9.45 8.31
CA LEU A 155 10.13 -9.17 6.90
C LEU A 155 11.01 -7.93 6.71
N PHE A 156 10.93 -6.94 7.61
CA PHE A 156 11.84 -5.79 7.54
C PHE A 156 13.30 -6.20 7.76
N ASN A 157 13.55 -7.12 8.68
CA ASN A 157 14.89 -7.63 8.94
C ASN A 157 15.34 -8.55 7.80
N VAL A 158 14.45 -9.41 7.29
CA VAL A 158 14.73 -10.25 6.12
C VAL A 158 15.13 -9.40 4.92
N LEU A 159 14.36 -8.36 4.58
CA LEU A 159 14.69 -7.46 3.47
C LEU A 159 16.05 -6.79 3.68
N LYS A 160 16.34 -6.34 4.89
CA LYS A 160 17.63 -5.73 5.21
C LYS A 160 18.78 -6.70 5.00
N GLU A 161 18.69 -7.91 5.53
CA GLU A 161 19.77 -8.90 5.42
C GLU A 161 19.91 -9.43 3.98
N ALA A 162 18.80 -9.61 3.26
CA ALA A 162 18.80 -10.08 1.86
C ALA A 162 19.40 -9.05 0.89
N THR A 163 19.06 -7.77 1.06
CA THR A 163 19.47 -6.70 0.12
C THR A 163 20.76 -6.00 0.55
N GLY A 164 21.14 -6.10 1.83
CA GLY A 164 22.23 -5.32 2.42
C GLY A 164 21.91 -3.84 2.63
N GLN A 165 20.65 -3.43 2.46
CA GLN A 165 20.19 -2.04 2.57
C GLN A 165 19.21 -1.88 3.73
N ASP A 166 19.18 -0.72 4.37
CA ASP A 166 18.06 -0.40 5.25
C ASP A 166 16.76 -0.26 4.41
N ILE A 167 15.62 -0.51 5.04
CA ILE A 167 14.33 -0.55 4.35
C ILE A 167 13.96 0.77 3.69
N GLU A 168 14.35 1.90 4.29
CA GLU A 168 14.04 3.23 3.77
C GLU A 168 14.81 3.48 2.48
N SER A 169 16.12 3.23 2.48
CA SER A 169 16.98 3.31 1.29
C SER A 169 16.50 2.37 0.18
N TYR A 170 16.17 1.11 0.52
CA TYR A 170 15.69 0.14 -0.46
C TYR A 170 14.35 0.58 -1.06
N ALA A 171 13.38 0.98 -0.23
CA ALA A 171 12.08 1.45 -0.68
C ALA A 171 12.20 2.69 -1.58
N GLU A 172 13.04 3.64 -1.20
CA GLU A 172 13.30 4.85 -1.97
C GLU A 172 13.87 4.52 -3.35
N GLN A 173 14.88 3.65 -3.41
CA GLN A 173 15.53 3.23 -4.65
C GLN A 173 14.57 2.51 -5.60
N VAL A 174 13.79 1.55 -5.09
CA VAL A 174 13.10 0.59 -5.95
C VAL A 174 11.63 0.91 -6.19
N LEU A 175 11.01 1.71 -5.33
CA LEU A 175 9.56 1.95 -5.34
C LEU A 175 9.18 3.43 -5.24
N LEU A 176 9.53 4.13 -4.15
CA LEU A 176 8.94 5.44 -3.82
C LEU A 176 9.34 6.51 -4.83
N SER A 177 10.63 6.67 -5.13
CA SER A 177 11.11 7.63 -6.13
C SER A 177 10.53 7.38 -7.53
N LYS A 178 10.37 6.10 -7.91
CA LYS A 178 9.81 5.72 -9.22
C LYS A 178 8.33 6.06 -9.36
N LEU A 179 7.62 6.16 -8.24
CA LEU A 179 6.21 6.55 -8.17
C LEU A 179 6.00 8.03 -7.83
N GLY A 180 7.08 8.80 -7.60
CA GLY A 180 7.01 10.20 -7.18
C GLY A 180 6.42 10.38 -5.77
N MET A 181 6.64 9.40 -4.88
CA MET A 181 6.14 9.41 -3.51
C MET A 181 7.09 10.16 -2.56
N ASP A 182 7.30 11.45 -2.81
CA ASP A 182 8.35 12.26 -2.16
C ASP A 182 8.10 12.56 -0.66
N ASP A 183 6.88 12.36 -0.15
CA ASP A 183 6.50 12.55 1.26
C ASP A 183 6.11 11.21 1.94
N SER A 184 6.78 10.12 1.54
CA SER A 184 6.57 8.77 2.10
C SER A 184 7.86 8.22 2.70
N TYR A 185 7.79 7.68 3.92
CA TYR A 185 8.96 7.16 4.61
C TYR A 185 8.60 6.09 5.64
N TYR A 186 9.53 5.16 5.88
CA TYR A 186 9.47 4.26 7.03
C TYR A 186 10.10 4.96 8.23
N LYS A 187 9.33 5.23 9.28
CA LYS A 187 9.90 5.85 10.48
C LYS A 187 10.85 4.86 11.15
N SER A 188 12.16 5.08 11.02
CA SER A 188 13.15 4.24 11.70
C SER A 188 12.94 4.30 13.23
N SER A 189 13.04 3.16 13.90
CA SER A 189 12.98 3.08 15.36
C SER A 189 14.34 3.46 15.96
N LYS A 190 14.68 4.77 15.92
CA LYS A 190 15.67 5.50 16.76
C LYS A 190 15.81 6.93 16.18
N SER A 191 15.62 8.06 16.88
CA SER A 191 15.70 8.36 18.30
C SER A 191 14.64 9.39 18.74
N SER A 192 13.93 9.11 19.83
CA SER A 192 13.47 10.16 20.74
C SER A 192 14.69 10.66 21.53
N SER A 193 15.42 11.59 20.92
CA SER A 193 16.47 12.38 21.57
C SER A 193 16.13 13.85 21.43
N THR A 194 15.10 14.32 22.14
CA THR A 194 15.09 15.60 22.87
C THR A 194 13.83 15.69 23.74
#